data_AF-A0A6B3HBS2-F1
#
_entry.id   AF-A0A6B3HBS2-F1
#
_cell.length_a   1.000
_cell.length_b   1.000
_cell.length_c   1.000
_cell.angle_alpha   90.00
_cell.angle_beta   90.00
_cell.angle_gamma   90.00
#
_symmetry.space_group_name_H-M   'P 1'
#
loop_
_entity.id
_entity.type
_entity.pdbx_description
1 polymer ?
#
loop_
_entity_poly.entity_id
_entity_poly.type
_entity_poly.pdbx_seq_one_letter_code
_entity_poly.pdbx_strand_id
1 'polypeptide(L)' 'MAEQLYATLKTSQGDIEIRLLPNHAPKTVRNFVELATGQREWTNPENGEKSTDRLYDGTVFHRVISGFMIQGGDPL' A
#
# COMPACT_ATOMS: atom_id res chain seq x y z
N MET A 1 22.39 0.39 14.54
CA MET A 1 21.68 -0.61 13.72
C MET A 1 20.62 0.16 12.95
N ALA A 2 20.66 0.18 11.62
CA ALA A 2 19.56 0.78 10.86
C ALA A 2 18.33 -0.10 11.06
N GLU A 3 17.26 0.46 11.62
CA GLU A 3 16.00 -0.24 11.84
C GLU A 3 15.45 -0.66 10.46
N GLN A 4 15.24 -1.97 10.27
CA GLN A 4 14.71 -2.50 9.03
C GLN A 4 13.18 -2.43 9.08
N LEU A 5 12.58 -1.76 8.11
CA LEU A 5 11.14 -1.59 8.02
C LEU A 5 10.56 -2.60 7.02
N TYR A 6 9.53 -3.33 7.45
CA TYR A 6 8.82 -4.31 6.64
C TYR A 6 7.32 -3.99 6.60
N ALA A 7 6.69 -4.35 5.49
CA ALA A 7 5.24 -4.37 5.35
C ALA A 7 4.79 -5.77 4.92
N THR A 8 3.76 -6.29 5.57
CA THR A 8 3.16 -7.58 5.21
C THR A 8 1.80 -7.33 4.57
N LEU A 9 1.65 -7.67 3.30
CA LEU A 9 0.37 -7.68 2.62
C LEU A 9 -0.34 -8.98 2.95
N LYS A 10 -1.44 -8.89 3.73
CA LYS A 10 -2.33 -10.02 4.02
C LYS A 10 -3.29 -10.18 2.85
N THR A 11 -3.12 -11.21 2.03
CA THR A 11 -3.98 -11.44 0.86
C THR A 11 -4.72 -12.77 0.98
N SER A 12 -5.78 -12.95 0.19
CA SER A 12 -6.50 -14.23 0.12
C SER A 12 -5.66 -15.36 -0.49
N GLN A 13 -4.54 -15.05 -1.15
CA GLN A 13 -3.60 -16.01 -1.75
C GLN A 13 -2.35 -16.22 -0.88
N GLY A 14 -2.33 -15.66 0.34
CA GLY A 14 -1.22 -15.76 1.28
C GLY A 14 -0.57 -14.42 1.60
N ASP A 15 0.44 -14.47 2.46
CA ASP A 15 1.16 -13.31 2.94
C ASP A 15 2.31 -12.95 2.01
N ILE A 16 2.47 -11.65 1.71
CA ILE A 16 3.61 -11.12 0.97
C ILE A 16 4.36 -10.16 1.87
N GLU A 17 5.58 -10.52 2.26
CA GLU A 17 6.46 -9.65 3.05
C GLU A 17 7.36 -8.81 2.13
N ILE A 18 7.34 -7.49 2.34
CA ILE A 18 8.08 -6.51 1.54
C ILE A 18 8.98 -5.70 2.46
N ARG A 19 10.29 -5.71 2.19
CA ARG A 19 11.22 -4.79 2.84
C ARG A 19 11.12 -3.40 2.23
N LEU A 20 10.86 -2.41 3.08
CA LEU A 20 10.83 -1.00 2.68
C LEU A 20 12.21 -0.36 2.85
N LEU A 21 12.55 0.57 1.96
CA LEU A 21 13.86 1.22 1.92
C LEU A 21 13.74 2.74 2.20
N PRO A 22 13.42 3.15 3.45
CA PRO A 22 13.16 4.56 3.78
C PRO A 22 14.38 5.46 3.53
N ASN A 23 15.60 4.95 3.64
CA ASN A 23 16.82 5.73 3.36
C ASN A 23 17.00 6.04 1.87
N HIS A 24 16.44 5.22 0.97
CA HIS A 24 16.58 5.39 -0.47
C HIS A 24 15.40 6.14 -1.07
N ALA A 25 14.18 5.87 -0.58
CA ALA A 25 12.95 6.48 -1.08
C ALA A 25 12.08 7.03 0.08
N PRO A 26 12.56 8.01 0.85
CA PRO A 26 11.92 8.42 2.11
C PRO A 26 10.49 8.92 1.91
N LYS A 27 10.25 9.71 0.86
CA LYS A 27 8.91 10.25 0.58
C LYS A 27 7.92 9.17 0.16
N THR A 28 8.36 8.24 -0.68
CA THR A 28 7.53 7.14 -1.20
C THR A 28 7.19 6.14 -0.10
N VAL A 29 8.20 5.74 0.69
CA VAL A 29 7.99 4.83 1.82
C VAL A 29 7.07 5.45 2.85
N ARG A 30 7.26 6.73 3.20
CA ARG A 30 6.35 7.43 4.11
C ARG A 30 4.92 7.46 3.57
N ASN A 31 4.71 7.82 2.30
CA ASN A 31 3.39 7.83 1.69
C ASN A 31 2.72 6.44 1.76
N PHE A 32 3.44 5.38 1.40
CA PHE A 32 2.92 4.02 1.46
C PHE A 32 2.53 3.60 2.88
N VAL A 33 3.40 3.87 3.87
CA VAL A 33 3.13 3.54 5.28
C VAL A 33 1.94 4.32 5.80
N GLU A 34 1.90 5.64 5.59
CA GLU A 34 0.82 6.49 6.11
C GLU A 34 -0.55 6.09 5.54
N LEU A 35 -0.62 5.75 4.25
CA LEU A 35 -1.86 5.25 3.63
C LEU A 35 -2.24 3.87 4.17
N ALA A 36 -1.27 2.96 4.36
CA ALA A 36 -1.51 1.62 4.91
C ALA A 36 -1.98 1.64 6.38
N THR A 37 -1.57 2.63 7.16
CA THR A 37 -1.89 2.75 8.59
C THR A 37 -3.00 3.78 8.90
N GLY A 38 -3.55 4.46 7.89
CA GLY A 38 -4.57 5.49 8.10
C GLY A 38 -4.06 6.78 8.77
N GLN A 39 -2.77 7.07 8.64
CA GLN A 39 -2.16 8.30 9.17
C GLN A 39 -2.25 9.48 8.20
N ARG A 40 -2.68 9.24 6.96
CA ARG A 40 -2.79 10.23 5.90
C ARG A 40 -4.21 10.28 5.35
N GLU A 41 -4.72 11.49 5.20
CA GLU A 41 -5.97 11.77 4.50
C GLU A 41 -5.83 11.46 3.00
N TRP A 42 -6.82 10.77 2.44
CA TRP A 42 -6.98 10.55 1.02
C TRP A 42 -8.42 10.84 0.59
N THR A 43 -8.61 11.15 -0.68
CA THR A 43 -9.94 11.39 -1.25
C THR A 43 -10.41 10.13 -1.92
N ASN A 44 -11.57 9.62 -1.50
CA ASN A 44 -12.24 8.51 -2.15
C ASN A 44 -12.57 8.92 -3.59
N PRO A 45 -11.98 8.26 -4.60
CA PRO A 45 -12.17 8.65 -5.99
C PRO A 45 -13.57 8.29 -6.53
N GLU A 46 -14.34 7.49 -5.80
CA GLU A 46 -15.69 7.02 -6.15
C GLU A 46 -16.75 8.08 -5.83
N ASN A 47 -16.62 8.76 -4.68
CA ASN A 47 -17.61 9.73 -4.19
C ASN A 47 -17.04 11.13 -3.87
N GLY A 48 -15.72 11.31 -3.90
CA GLY A 48 -15.04 12.59 -3.63
C GLY A 48 -14.87 12.93 -2.14
N GLU A 49 -15.28 12.05 -1.22
CA GLU A 49 -15.16 12.30 0.22
C GLU A 49 -13.73 12.09 0.71
N LYS A 50 -13.35 12.81 1.76
CA LYS A 50 -12.05 12.62 2.42
C LYS A 50 -12.16 11.58 3.52
N SER A 51 -11.21 10.66 3.58
CA SER A 51 -11.12 9.66 4.64
C SER A 51 -9.67 9.50 5.12
N THR A 52 -9.52 9.02 6.36
CA THR A 52 -8.24 8.55 6.94
C THR A 52 -8.26 7.04 7.18
N ASP A 53 -9.25 6.33 6.64
CA ASP A 53 -9.29 4.87 6.71
C ASP A 53 -8.06 4.27 6.04
N ARG A 54 -7.69 3.05 6.45
CA ARG A 54 -6.54 2.33 5.91
C ARG A 54 -6.78 2.03 4.44
N LEU A 55 -6.14 2.79 3.55
CA LEU A 55 -6.47 2.83 2.12
C LEU A 55 -6.43 1.45 1.46
N TYR A 56 -5.43 0.62 1.82
CA TYR A 56 -5.17 -0.62 1.12
C TYR A 56 -6.03 -1.80 1.59
N ASP A 57 -6.72 -1.68 2.73
CA ASP A 57 -7.55 -2.76 3.25
C ASP A 57 -8.76 -2.97 2.32
N GLY A 58 -8.91 -4.20 1.80
CA GLY A 58 -9.97 -4.55 0.85
C GLY A 58 -9.65 -4.27 -0.62
N THR A 59 -8.56 -3.58 -0.93
CA THR A 59 -8.12 -3.36 -2.33
C THR A 59 -7.67 -4.66 -2.99
N VAL A 60 -7.79 -4.72 -4.32
CA VAL A 60 -7.42 -5.90 -5.11
C VAL A 60 -6.22 -5.63 -6.02
N PHE A 61 -5.55 -6.71 -6.44
CA PHE A 61 -4.62 -6.66 -7.58
C PHE A 61 -5.41 -6.69 -8.89
N HIS A 62 -5.92 -5.53 -9.32
CA HIS A 62 -6.78 -5.42 -10.52
C HIS A 62 -6.03 -5.67 -11.83
N ARG A 63 -4.69 -5.67 -11.84
CA ARG A 63 -3.89 -5.93 -13.03
C ARG A 63 -2.80 -6.97 -12.76
N VAL A 64 -2.92 -8.11 -13.43
CA VAL A 64 -2.00 -9.26 -13.33
C VAL A 64 -1.53 -9.65 -14.72
N ILE A 65 -0.22 -9.53 -14.98
CA ILE A 65 0.39 -9.89 -16.26
C ILE A 65 1.44 -10.98 -16.01
N SER A 66 1.18 -12.18 -16.53
CA SER A 66 2.07 -13.34 -16.37
C SER A 66 3.47 -13.05 -16.89
N GLY A 67 4.49 -13.43 -16.12
CA GLY A 67 5.90 -13.17 -16.44
C GLY A 67 6.32 -11.70 -16.34
N PHE A 68 5.46 -10.82 -15.82
CA PHE A 68 5.75 -9.39 -15.71
C PHE A 68 5.50 -8.83 -14.31
N MET A 69 4.23 -8.58 -13.94
CA MET A 69 3.92 -7.90 -12.68
C MET A 69 2.48 -8.08 -12.20
N ILE A 70 2.27 -7.74 -10.93
CA ILE A 70 0.97 -7.51 -10.29
C ILE A 70 0.88 -6.06 -9.84
N GLN A 71 -0.26 -5.42 -10.06
CA GLN A 71 -0.54 -4.03 -9.69
C GLN A 71 -1.89 -3.97 -8.99
N GLY A 72 -1.93 -3.20 -7.89
CA GLY A 72 -3.10 -2.99 -7.04
C GLY A 72 -2.94 -1.73 -6.20
N GLY A 73 -3.72 -1.62 -5.13
CA GLY A 73 -3.71 -0.46 -4.24
C GLY A 73 -4.50 0.75 -4.76
N ASP A 74 -5.31 0.54 -5.80
CA ASP A 74 -6.39 1.45 -6.19
C ASP A 74 -7.64 1.08 -5.36
N PRO A 75 -8.29 2.03 -4.68
CA PRO A 75 -9.54 1.78 -3.95
C PRO A 75 -10.76 1.56 -4.87
N LEU A 76 -10.64 1.77 -6.18
CA LEU A 76 -11.68 1.52 -7.19
C LEU A 76 -11.59 0.12 -7.85
#